data_AF-A0A4Y2G0X1-F1
#
_entry.id   AF-A0A4Y2G0X1-F1
#
_cell.length_a   1.000
_cell.length_b   1.000
_cell.length_c   1.000
_cell.angle_alpha   90.00
_cell.angle_beta   90.00
_cell.angle_gamma   90.00
#
_symmetry.space_group_name_H-M   'P 1'
#
loop_
_entity.id
_entity.type
_entity.pdbx_description
1 polymer ?
#
loop_
_entity_poly.entity_id
_entity_poly.type
_entity_poly.pdbx_seq_one_letter_code
_entity_poly.pdbx_strand_id
1 'polypeptide(L)' 'MPPSIFRFLHQMLVGKLYIPAVWQAALRPTDEKYPVIVFSHGLSGWRTVYSSLCLELASYGFVVAAVEHRYSLL' A
#
# COMPACT_ATOMS: atom_id res chain seq x y z
N MET A 1 -21.51 -18.31 -13.70
CA MET A 1 -21.80 -18.32 -12.25
C MET A 1 -22.85 -17.26 -11.94
N PRO A 2 -23.82 -17.54 -11.05
CA PRO A 2 -24.74 -16.52 -10.56
C PRO A 2 -23.96 -15.32 -9.99
N PRO A 3 -24.34 -14.07 -10.30
CA PRO A 3 -23.64 -12.87 -9.82
C PRO A 3 -23.50 -12.82 -8.28
N SER A 4 -24.41 -13.47 -7.55
CA SER A 4 -24.41 -13.58 -6.09
C SER A 4 -23.25 -14.44 -5.54
N ILE A 5 -22.94 -15.56 -6.19
CA ILE A 5 -21.86 -16.47 -5.76
C ILE A 5 -20.50 -15.84 -6.01
N PHE A 6 -20.31 -15.19 -7.16
CA PHE A 6 -19.06 -14.48 -7.47
C PHE A 6 -18.78 -13.35 -6.46
N ARG A 7 -19.80 -12.55 -6.14
CA ARG A 7 -19.68 -11.46 -5.15
C ARG A 7 -19.35 -12.00 -3.76
N PHE A 8 -20.01 -13.08 -3.34
CA PHE A 8 -19.76 -13.72 -2.05
C PHE A 8 -18.32 -14.25 -1.94
N LEU A 9 -17.84 -14.97 -2.95
CA LEU A 9 -16.46 -15.48 -2.98
C LEU A 9 -15.43 -14.34 -3.00
N HIS A 10 -15.65 -13.29 -3.78
CA HIS A 10 -14.77 -12.12 -3.78
C HIS A 10 -14.69 -11.44 -2.41
N GLN A 11 -15.82 -11.29 -1.71
CA GLN A 11 -15.85 -10.73 -0.35
C GLN A 11 -15.20 -11.64 0.69
N MET A 12 -15.31 -12.96 0.54
CA MET A 12 -14.60 -13.90 1.42
C MET A 12 -13.09 -13.90 1.19
N LEU A 13 -12.64 -13.81 -0.07
CA LEU A 13 -11.23 -13.94 -0.42
C LEU A 13 -10.42 -12.65 -0.25
N VAL A 14 -10.99 -11.49 -0.59
CA VAL A 14 -10.29 -10.19 -0.54
C VAL A 14 -10.84 -9.30 0.56
N GLY A 15 -12.15 -9.37 0.80
CA GLY A 15 -12.83 -8.67 1.90
C GLY A 15 -12.49 -7.19 2.02
N LYS A 16 -12.55 -6.68 3.26
CA LYS A 16 -12.04 -5.35 3.61
C LYS A 16 -10.64 -5.52 4.19
N LEU A 17 -9.62 -5.29 3.37
CA LEU A 17 -8.24 -5.28 3.84
C LEU A 17 -7.96 -3.96 4.56
N TYR A 18 -7.56 -4.04 5.83
CA TYR A 18 -7.15 -2.89 6.64
C TYR A 18 -5.62 -2.79 6.66
N ILE A 19 -5.11 -1.57 6.47
CA ILE A 19 -3.68 -1.25 6.56
C ILE A 19 -3.48 -0.50 7.88
N PRO A 20 -2.56 -0.92 8.78
CA PRO A 20 -2.36 -0.29 10.08
C PRO A 20 -1.58 1.03 9.95
N ALA A 21 -2.18 2.00 9.27
CA ALA A 21 -1.65 3.33 9.04
C ALA A 21 -2.75 4.36 9.29
N VAL A 22 -2.43 5.47 9.96
CA VAL A 22 -3.39 6.55 10.17
C VAL A 22 -3.55 7.33 8.85
N TRP A 23 -4.75 7.29 8.29
CA TRP A 23 -5.07 7.99 7.06
C TRP A 23 -5.01 9.50 7.27
N GLN A 24 -4.29 10.21 6.38
CA GLN A 24 -4.16 11.67 6.39
C GLN A 24 -3.65 12.27 7.72
N ALA A 25 -2.89 11.51 8.50
CA ALA A 25 -2.18 12.07 9.64
C ALA A 25 -1.19 13.16 9.19
N ALA A 26 -1.00 14.18 10.03
CA ALA A 26 0.09 15.13 9.83
C ALA A 26 1.44 14.39 9.91
N LEU A 27 2.41 14.84 9.10
CA LEU A 27 3.79 14.38 9.25
C LEU A 27 4.30 14.76 10.64
N ARG A 28 5.12 13.89 11.24
CA ARG A 28 5.73 14.16 12.56
C ARG A 28 6.56 15.46 12.45
N PRO A 29 6.37 16.46 13.32
CA PRO A 29 7.22 17.63 13.31
C PRO A 29 8.68 17.24 13.55
N THR A 30 9.58 17.77 12.74
CA THR A 30 11.02 17.56 12.84
C THR A 30 11.75 18.72 12.19
N ASP A 31 12.86 19.15 12.78
CA ASP A 31 13.75 20.15 12.20
C ASP A 31 14.69 19.54 11.14
N GLU A 32 14.75 18.20 11.09
CA GLU A 32 15.55 17.42 10.15
C GLU A 32 14.76 17.00 8.92
N LYS A 33 15.44 16.81 7.79
CA LYS A 33 14.83 16.28 6.56
C LYS A 33 14.62 14.78 6.67
N TYR A 34 13.47 14.30 6.18
CA TYR A 34 13.23 12.87 6.06
C TYR A 34 14.10 12.23 4.97
N PRO A 35 14.73 11.08 5.23
CA PRO A 35 15.20 10.22 4.16
C PRO A 35 14.01 9.67 3.37
N VAL A 36 14.12 9.66 2.04
CA VAL A 36 13.03 9.28 1.13
C VAL A 36 13.38 7.99 0.40
N ILE A 37 12.44 7.05 0.36
CA ILE A 37 12.51 5.82 -0.42
C ILE A 37 11.42 5.85 -1.49
N VAL A 38 11.79 5.65 -2.75
CA VAL A 38 10.84 5.39 -3.84
C VAL A 38 10.71 3.88 -3.99
N PHE A 39 9.52 3.35 -3.76
CA PHE A 39 9.25 1.92 -3.83
C PHE A 39 8.52 1.57 -5.12
N SER A 40 9.07 0.59 -5.85
CA SER A 40 8.49 0.01 -7.05
C SER A 40 7.93 -1.37 -6.75
N HIS A 41 6.65 -1.60 -7.04
CA HIS A 41 6.08 -2.95 -6.95
C HIS A 41 6.56 -3.83 -8.12
N GLY A 42 6.42 -5.15 -7.97
CA GLY A 42 6.70 -6.13 -9.02
C GLY A 42 5.58 -6.25 -10.06
N LEU A 43 5.76 -7.19 -10.99
CA LEU A 43 4.77 -7.54 -12.02
C LEU A 43 3.42 -7.90 -11.39
N SER A 44 2.32 -7.43 -11.98
CA SER A 44 0.95 -7.59 -11.45
C SER A 44 0.70 -6.98 -10.05
N GLY A 45 1.64 -6.20 -9.52
CA GLY A 45 1.47 -5.45 -8.26
C GLY A 45 0.77 -4.11 -8.44
N TRP A 46 0.48 -3.46 -7.31
CA TRP A 46 -0.05 -2.09 -7.21
C TRP A 46 0.48 -1.42 -5.93
N ARG A 47 0.25 -0.12 -5.76
CA ARG A 47 0.89 0.70 -4.71
C ARG A 47 0.64 0.25 -3.25
N THR A 48 -0.34 -0.61 -2.99
CA THR A 48 -0.69 -1.04 -1.62
C THR A 48 -0.33 -2.49 -1.32
N VAL A 49 0.16 -3.28 -2.29
CA VAL A 49 0.40 -4.72 -2.06
C VAL A 49 1.58 -4.99 -1.11
N TYR A 50 2.52 -4.04 -1.01
CA TYR A 50 3.67 -4.07 -0.09
C TYR A 50 3.51 -3.11 1.10
N SER A 51 2.29 -2.86 1.56
CA SER A 51 2.05 -1.89 2.64
C SER A 51 2.76 -2.28 3.94
N SER A 52 2.91 -3.57 4.25
CA SER A 52 3.66 -4.03 5.44
C SER A 52 5.11 -3.56 5.43
N LEU A 53 5.82 -3.80 4.33
CA LEU A 53 7.21 -3.36 4.14
C LEU A 53 7.32 -1.83 4.17
N CYS A 54 6.42 -1.13 3.47
CA CYS A 54 6.43 0.33 3.44
C CYS A 54 6.20 0.93 4.84
N LEU A 55 5.34 0.30 5.65
CA LEU A 55 5.09 0.74 7.03
C LEU A 55 6.25 0.45 7.96
N GLU A 56 6.92 -0.69 7.82
CA GLU A 56 8.12 -1.00 8.58
C GLU A 56 9.21 0.04 8.31
N LEU A 57 9.48 0.35 7.03
CA LEU A 57 10.40 1.44 6.66
C LEU A 57 9.95 2.80 7.22
N ALA A 58 8.65 3.13 7.14
CA ALA A 58 8.14 4.38 7.70
C ALA A 58 8.31 4.45 9.23
N SER A 59 8.21 3.31 9.93
CA SER A 59 8.42 3.23 11.38
C SER A 59 9.86 3.52 11.80
N TYR A 60 10.84 3.29 10.92
CA TYR A 60 12.24 3.67 11.11
C TYR A 60 12.53 5.14 10.76
N GLY A 61 11.51 5.93 10.41
CA GLY A 61 11.63 7.36 10.14
C GLY A 61 11.84 7.73 8.67
N PHE A 62 11.56 6.82 7.74
CA PHE A 62 11.58 7.12 6.31
C PHE A 62 10.24 7.65 5.80
N VAL A 63 10.27 8.48 4.76
CA VAL A 63 9.11 8.72 3.91
C VAL A 63 9.18 7.75 2.73
N VAL A 64 8.15 6.92 2.56
CA VAL A 64 8.08 5.92 1.48
C VAL A 64 7.05 6.33 0.44
N ALA A 65 7.50 6.60 -0.77
CA ALA A 65 6.65 6.85 -1.93
C ALA A 65 6.45 5.53 -2.71
N ALA A 66 5.36 4.81 -2.43
CA ALA A 66 4.97 3.63 -3.19
C ALA A 66 4.27 4.06 -4.50
N VAL A 67 4.97 3.87 -5.63
CA VAL A 67 4.51 4.32 -6.94
C VAL A 67 3.56 3.31 -7.56
N GLU A 68 2.50 3.80 -8.21
CA GLU A 68 1.61 3.00 -9.05
C GLU A 68 2.06 3.08 -10.51
N HIS A 69 2.56 1.96 -11.07
CA HIS A 69 2.92 1.89 -12.47
C HIS A 69 1.68 1.74 -13.35
N ARG A 70 1.60 2.48 -14.46
CA ARG A 70 0.41 2.47 -15.34
C ARG A 70 0.33 1.27 -16.28
N TYR A 71 1.46 0.61 -16.57
CA TYR A 71 1.58 -0.47 -17.56
C TYR A 71 2.41 -1.65 -17.05
N SER A 72 2.09 -2.14 -15.87
CA SER A 72 2.82 -3.19 -15.12
C SER A 72 2.35 -4.62 -15.46
N LEU A 73 1.66 -4.79 -16.59
CA LEU A 73 1.03 -6.04 -17.04
C LEU A 73 1.64 -6.62 -18.33
N LEU A 74 2.71 -6.00 -18.84
CA LEU A 74 3.53 -6.53 -19.94
C LEU A 74 4.91 -6.91 -19.40
#